data_AF-A0AAN6X506-F1
#
_entry.id   AF-A0AAN6X506-F1
#
_cell.length_a   1.000
_cell.length_b   1.000
_cell.length_c   1.000
_cell.angle_alpha   90.00
_cell.angle_beta   90.00
_cell.angle_gamma   90.00
#
_symmetry.space_group_name_H-M   'P 1'
#
loop_
_entity.id
_entity.type
_entity.pdbx_description
1 polymer ?
#
loop_
_entity_poly.entity_id
_entity_poly.type
_entity_poly.pdbx_seq_one_letter_code
_entity_poly.pdbx_strand_id
1 'polypeptide(L)'
;IRELTKLIAAKEAQRKKAIRQAYREDYFHNRPTWDIDTDGQEEEEYTEPAIDLHIPERAQLAQILCSQPDNLSSGELLELRIQAAELMVVLCGKRETVKRNRIRRRAQANANVAVEESLGPDPFPLLLDRKQCPRCIGDETLSHGERTFKYSRPAVMYDHFDRKHGQQLGGVKQMSCNHPKCRGKAV
;
A
#
# COMPACT_ATOMS: atom_id res chain seq x y z
N ILE A 1 45.05 -3.12 -57.97
CA ILE A 1 44.93 -3.80 -56.65
C ILE A 1 44.41 -2.85 -55.56
N ARG A 2 45.09 -1.75 -55.23
CA ARG A 2 44.68 -0.83 -54.13
C ARG A 2 43.29 -0.19 -54.29
N GLU A 3 42.87 0.14 -55.51
CA GLU A 3 41.54 0.72 -55.78
C GLU A 3 40.42 -0.29 -55.60
N LEU A 4 40.62 -1.53 -56.04
CA LEU A 4 39.69 -2.63 -55.82
C LEU A 4 39.48 -2.90 -54.33
N THR A 5 40.55 -2.88 -53.54
CA THR A 5 40.45 -3.06 -52.08
C THR A 5 39.66 -1.94 -51.41
N LYS A 6 39.84 -0.69 -51.86
CA LYS A 6 39.06 0.46 -51.36
C LYS A 6 37.59 0.36 -51.74
N LEU A 7 37.28 -0.08 -52.96
CA LEU A 7 35.90 -0.27 -53.41
C LEU A 7 35.20 -1.39 -52.64
N ILE A 8 35.89 -2.51 -52.38
CA ILE A 8 35.37 -3.61 -51.57
C ILE A 8 35.05 -3.11 -50.16
N ALA A 9 35.99 -2.42 -49.49
CA ALA A 9 35.77 -1.87 -48.16
C ALA A 9 34.60 -0.86 -48.11
N ALA A 10 34.46 -0.01 -49.13
CA ALA A 10 33.36 0.93 -49.24
C ALA A 10 32.00 0.22 -49.38
N LYS A 11 31.93 -0.84 -50.20
CA LYS A 11 30.71 -1.63 -50.40
C LYS A 11 30.34 -2.43 -49.14
N GLU A 12 31.31 -2.97 -48.42
CA GLU A 12 31.07 -3.62 -47.13
C GLU A 12 30.54 -2.63 -46.08
N ALA A 13 31.12 -1.44 -46.00
CA ALA A 13 30.67 -0.39 -45.10
C ALA A 13 29.22 0.05 -45.42
N GLN A 14 28.91 0.20 -46.72
CA GLN A 14 27.56 0.52 -47.19
C GLN A 14 26.57 -0.57 -46.80
N ARG A 15 26.91 -1.84 -46.99
CA ARG A 15 26.08 -2.98 -46.59
C ARG A 15 25.85 -3.02 -45.08
N LYS A 16 26.88 -2.83 -44.26
CA LYS A 16 26.77 -2.78 -42.79
C LYS A 16 25.89 -1.62 -42.32
N LYS A 17 25.90 -0.49 -43.04
CA LYS A 17 25.01 0.64 -42.74
C LYS A 17 23.56 0.30 -43.06
N ALA A 18 23.30 -0.28 -44.23
CA ALA A 18 21.96 -0.69 -44.65
C ALA A 18 21.34 -1.72 -43.70
N ILE A 19 22.10 -2.74 -43.29
CA ILE A 19 21.62 -3.75 -42.32
C ILE A 19 21.25 -3.11 -40.98
N ARG A 20 22.11 -2.23 -40.45
CA ARG A 20 21.83 -1.54 -39.19
C ARG A 20 20.59 -0.64 -39.28
N GLN A 21 20.40 0.01 -40.43
CA GLN A 21 19.23 0.84 -40.66
C GLN A 21 17.95 0.00 -40.73
N ALA A 22 17.95 -1.08 -41.51
CA ALA A 22 16.80 -1.98 -41.60
C ALA A 22 16.44 -2.60 -40.24
N TYR A 23 17.43 -3.07 -39.48
CA TYR A 23 17.19 -3.59 -38.13
C TYR A 23 16.62 -2.52 -37.19
N ARG A 24 17.11 -1.28 -37.29
CA ARG A 24 16.62 -0.17 -36.49
C ARG A 24 15.17 0.17 -36.84
N GLU A 25 14.85 0.27 -38.12
CA GLU A 25 13.50 0.52 -38.62
C GLU A 25 12.55 -0.59 -38.15
N ASP A 26 12.91 -1.87 -38.33
CA ASP A 26 12.14 -3.01 -37.88
C ASP A 26 11.91 -3.00 -36.35
N TYR A 27 12.97 -2.77 -35.57
CA TYR A 27 12.86 -2.67 -34.11
C TYR A 27 11.91 -1.54 -33.69
N PHE A 28 11.98 -0.36 -34.30
CA PHE A 28 11.10 0.76 -33.92
C PHE A 28 9.66 0.58 -34.42
N HIS A 29 9.45 -0.08 -35.55
CA HIS A 29 8.12 -0.40 -36.06
C HIS A 29 7.43 -1.50 -35.24
N ASN A 30 8.18 -2.49 -34.76
CA ASN A 30 7.63 -3.68 -34.11
C ASN A 30 7.74 -3.66 -32.57
N ARG A 31 8.44 -2.69 -31.96
CA ARG A 31 8.55 -2.58 -30.50
C ARG A 31 7.20 -2.61 -29.75
N PRO A 32 6.14 -1.92 -30.21
CA PRO A 32 4.84 -2.00 -29.53
C PRO A 32 4.21 -3.39 -29.56
N THR A 33 4.55 -4.22 -30.55
CA THR A 33 4.01 -5.57 -30.71
C THR A 33 4.80 -6.60 -29.89
N TRP A 34 6.11 -6.41 -29.77
CA TRP A 34 6.98 -7.34 -29.05
C TRP A 34 6.60 -7.45 -27.57
N ASP A 35 6.38 -6.32 -26.89
CA ASP A 35 5.97 -6.31 -25.47
C ASP A 35 4.63 -7.07 -25.28
N ILE A 36 3.69 -6.92 -26.22
CA ILE A 36 2.38 -7.61 -26.18
C ILE A 36 2.52 -9.12 -26.44
N ASP A 37 3.37 -9.51 -27.39
CA ASP A 37 3.59 -10.92 -27.73
C ASP A 37 4.41 -11.66 -26.64
N THR A 38 5.22 -10.94 -25.85
CA THR A 38 5.93 -11.51 -24.69
C THR A 38 4.99 -11.72 -23.51
N ASP A 39 4.13 -10.73 -23.22
CA ASP A 39 3.15 -10.81 -22.12
C ASP A 39 2.02 -11.83 -22.40
N GLY A 40 1.80 -12.22 -23.67
CA GLY A 40 0.77 -13.18 -24.07
C GLY A 40 1.19 -14.66 -24.06
N GLN A 41 2.47 -14.99 -23.80
CA GLN A 41 2.95 -16.38 -23.77
C GLN A 41 2.95 -16.99 -22.36
N GLU A 42 2.89 -16.18 -21.32
CA GLU A 42 2.74 -16.62 -19.94
C GLU A 42 1.26 -16.50 -19.56
N GLU A 43 0.49 -17.57 -19.76
CA GLU A 43 -0.78 -17.74 -19.04
C GLU A 43 -0.45 -17.88 -17.55
N GLU A 44 -0.15 -16.76 -16.88
CA GLU A 44 -0.04 -16.72 -15.44
C GLU A 44 -1.39 -17.17 -14.86
N GLU A 45 -1.40 -18.32 -14.20
CA GLU A 45 -2.56 -18.80 -13.45
C GLU A 45 -3.02 -17.68 -12.51
N TYR A 46 -4.21 -17.14 -12.76
CA TYR A 46 -4.74 -16.04 -11.97
C TYR A 46 -4.92 -16.50 -10.53
N THR A 47 -4.01 -16.06 -9.66
CA THR A 47 -4.12 -16.25 -8.22
C THR A 47 -4.86 -15.05 -7.63
N GLU A 48 -5.98 -15.30 -6.97
CA GLU A 48 -6.69 -14.25 -6.26
C GLU A 48 -5.75 -13.61 -5.22
N PRO A 49 -5.50 -12.29 -5.31
CA PRO A 49 -4.57 -11.65 -4.39
C PRO A 49 -5.16 -11.68 -2.98
N ALA A 50 -4.39 -12.21 -2.02
CA ALA A 50 -4.75 -12.18 -0.61
C ALA A 50 -5.10 -10.75 -0.17
N ILE A 51 -6.35 -10.53 0.23
CA ILE A 51 -6.84 -9.22 0.64
C ILE A 51 -6.41 -8.95 2.09
N ASP A 52 -5.23 -8.33 2.27
CA ASP A 52 -4.75 -7.88 3.59
C ASP A 52 -5.48 -6.60 4.02
N LEU A 53 -6.60 -6.76 4.73
CA LEU A 53 -7.39 -5.69 5.33
C LEU A 53 -6.94 -5.45 6.78
N HIS A 54 -6.46 -4.26 7.08
CA HIS A 54 -5.99 -3.92 8.44
C HIS A 54 -7.10 -3.42 9.36
N ILE A 55 -8.25 -3.04 8.81
CA ILE A 55 -9.43 -2.67 9.60
C ILE A 55 -10.29 -3.92 9.78
N PRO A 56 -10.48 -4.39 11.02
CA PRO A 56 -11.20 -5.63 11.29
C PRO A 56 -12.65 -5.56 10.79
N GLU A 57 -13.30 -4.40 10.86
CA GLU A 57 -14.66 -4.23 10.34
C GLU A 57 -14.75 -4.40 8.83
N ARG A 58 -13.69 -4.03 8.10
CA ARG A 58 -13.64 -4.21 6.64
C ARG A 58 -13.40 -5.68 6.29
N ALA A 59 -12.59 -6.39 7.06
CA ALA A 59 -12.39 -7.82 6.92
C ALA A 59 -13.69 -8.60 7.16
N GLN A 60 -14.42 -8.27 8.23
CA GLN A 60 -15.72 -8.86 8.52
C GLN A 60 -16.75 -8.54 7.43
N LEU A 61 -16.80 -7.29 6.95
CA LEU A 61 -17.70 -6.91 5.87
C LEU A 61 -17.38 -7.66 4.56
N ALA A 62 -16.09 -7.86 4.24
CA ALA A 62 -15.68 -8.64 3.08
C ALA A 62 -16.11 -10.10 3.21
N GLN A 63 -15.97 -10.71 4.39
CA GLN A 63 -16.47 -12.07 4.64
C GLN A 63 -17.98 -12.16 4.40
N ILE A 64 -18.75 -11.19 4.90
CA ILE A 64 -20.21 -11.16 4.73
C ILE A 64 -20.61 -10.91 3.27
N LEU A 65 -19.87 -10.11 2.49
CA LEU A 65 -20.28 -9.77 1.13
C LEU A 65 -19.74 -10.72 0.06
N CYS A 66 -18.53 -11.26 0.25
CA CYS A 66 -17.82 -12.04 -0.75
C CYS A 66 -17.77 -13.54 -0.45
N SER A 67 -18.06 -13.96 0.78
CA SER A 67 -17.94 -15.37 1.22
C SER A 67 -19.18 -15.83 1.99
N GLN A 68 -20.37 -15.53 1.46
CA GLN A 68 -21.63 -16.00 2.04
C GLN A 68 -21.80 -17.51 1.81
N PRO A 69 -22.19 -18.28 2.83
CA PRO A 69 -22.56 -19.68 2.64
C PRO A 69 -23.88 -19.81 1.86
N ASP A 70 -23.95 -20.82 0.97
CA ASP A 70 -25.07 -20.99 0.03
C ASP A 70 -26.39 -21.46 0.69
N ASN A 71 -26.33 -21.97 1.92
CA ASN A 71 -27.43 -22.65 2.60
C ASN A 71 -28.10 -21.83 3.72
N LEU A 72 -28.08 -20.50 3.62
CA LEU A 72 -28.65 -19.62 4.65
C LEU A 72 -30.18 -19.57 4.61
N SER A 73 -30.79 -19.63 5.78
CA SER A 73 -32.22 -19.32 5.95
C SER A 73 -32.50 -17.82 5.78
N SER A 74 -33.76 -17.48 5.52
CA SER A 74 -34.18 -16.07 5.39
C SER A 74 -33.87 -15.22 6.63
N GLY A 75 -33.96 -15.82 7.83
CA GLY A 75 -33.64 -15.15 9.08
C GLY A 75 -32.14 -14.82 9.20
N GLU A 76 -31.28 -15.79 8.89
CA GLU A 76 -29.82 -15.60 8.92
C GLU A 76 -29.36 -14.58 7.87
N LEU A 77 -29.98 -14.57 6.69
CA LEU A 77 -29.73 -13.54 5.68
C LEU A 77 -30.10 -12.13 6.16
N LEU A 78 -31.19 -12.00 6.93
CA LEU A 78 -31.59 -10.72 7.51
C LEU A 78 -30.56 -10.26 8.55
N GLU A 79 -30.11 -11.15 9.43
CA GLU A 79 -29.09 -10.83 10.44
C GLU A 79 -27.76 -10.41 9.81
N LEU A 80 -27.29 -11.13 8.78
CA LEU A 80 -26.07 -10.77 8.06
C LEU A 80 -26.18 -9.39 7.39
N ARG A 81 -27.36 -9.04 6.86
CA ARG A 81 -27.61 -7.71 6.29
C ARG A 81 -27.58 -6.60 7.34
N ILE A 82 -28.15 -6.84 8.52
CA ILE A 82 -28.10 -5.91 9.66
C ILE A 82 -26.64 -5.71 10.08
N GLN A 83 -25.90 -6.80 10.28
CA GLN A 83 -24.47 -6.75 10.63
C GLN A 83 -23.64 -6.01 9.57
N ALA A 84 -23.89 -6.27 8.28
CA ALA A 84 -23.22 -5.54 7.20
C ALA A 84 -23.52 -4.04 7.24
N ALA A 85 -24.76 -3.64 7.51
CA ALA A 85 -25.14 -2.24 7.65
C ALA A 85 -24.44 -1.56 8.84
N GLU A 86 -24.41 -2.22 10.01
CA GLU A 86 -23.71 -1.72 11.19
C GLU A 86 -22.21 -1.56 10.93
N LEU A 87 -21.57 -2.56 10.30
CA LEU A 87 -20.17 -2.49 9.90
C LEU A 87 -19.91 -1.35 8.92
N MET A 88 -20.79 -1.13 7.95
CA MET A 88 -20.69 0.02 7.03
C MET A 88 -20.78 1.36 7.77
N VAL A 89 -21.67 1.49 8.76
CA VAL A 89 -21.75 2.71 9.60
C VAL A 89 -20.47 2.93 10.38
N VAL A 90 -19.92 1.89 11.01
CA VAL A 90 -18.65 1.97 11.74
C VAL A 90 -17.49 2.35 10.81
N LEU A 91 -17.48 1.82 9.58
CA LEU A 91 -16.46 2.12 8.58
C LEU A 91 -16.48 3.57 8.08
N CYS A 92 -17.65 4.24 8.04
CA CYS A 92 -17.73 5.64 7.64
C CYS A 92 -16.86 6.56 8.53
N GLY A 93 -16.63 6.17 9.79
CA GLY A 93 -15.76 6.89 10.72
C GLY A 93 -14.27 6.53 10.61
N LYS A 94 -13.91 5.52 9.80
CA LYS A 94 -12.55 4.98 9.71
C LYS A 94 -11.93 5.25 8.34
N ARG A 95 -10.62 5.50 8.31
CA ARG A 95 -9.87 5.79 7.08
C ARG A 95 -8.72 4.80 6.95
N GLU A 96 -8.70 4.04 5.86
CA GLU A 96 -7.52 3.26 5.45
C GLU A 96 -6.63 4.13 4.57
N THR A 97 -5.43 4.49 5.05
CA THR A 97 -4.47 5.14 4.15
C THR A 97 -3.70 4.09 3.36
N VAL A 98 -3.90 4.10 2.04
CA VAL A 98 -3.33 3.14 1.07
C VAL A 98 -1.79 3.00 1.14
N LYS A 99 -1.08 3.97 1.73
CA LYS A 99 0.31 4.26 1.33
C LYS A 99 1.45 3.72 2.18
N ARG A 100 1.26 3.22 3.40
CA ARG A 100 2.44 3.01 4.29
C ARG A 100 2.75 1.55 4.65
N ASN A 101 1.74 0.73 4.93
CA ASN A 101 1.99 -0.63 5.43
C ASN A 101 2.03 -1.70 4.34
N ARG A 102 1.36 -1.49 3.19
CA ARG A 102 1.44 -2.43 2.05
C ARG A 102 2.86 -2.62 1.54
N ILE A 103 3.63 -1.54 1.42
CA ILE A 103 5.02 -1.59 0.91
C ILE A 103 5.94 -2.27 1.93
N ARG A 104 5.76 -1.99 3.22
CA ARG A 104 6.62 -2.55 4.28
C ARG A 104 6.33 -4.03 4.54
N ARG A 105 5.06 -4.46 4.50
CA ARG A 105 4.69 -5.89 4.59
C ARG A 105 5.12 -6.68 3.36
N ARG A 106 5.00 -6.15 2.15
CA ARG A 106 5.56 -6.81 0.94
C ARG A 106 7.07 -7.07 1.08
N ALA A 107 7.81 -6.16 1.71
CA ALA A 107 9.23 -6.36 1.98
C ALA A 107 9.52 -7.31 3.16
N GLN A 108 8.54 -7.54 4.06
CA GLN A 108 8.66 -8.40 5.25
C GLN A 108 8.08 -9.81 5.06
N ALA A 109 7.39 -10.08 3.95
CA ALA A 109 6.82 -11.40 3.64
C ALA A 109 7.86 -12.53 3.51
N ASN A 110 9.15 -12.23 3.63
CA ASN A 110 10.25 -13.20 3.72
C ASN A 110 10.69 -13.53 5.16
N ALA A 111 9.97 -13.06 6.18
CA ALA A 111 10.26 -13.39 7.57
C ALA A 111 8.99 -13.89 8.27
N ASN A 112 8.89 -15.21 8.42
CA ASN A 112 7.91 -15.86 9.29
C ASN A 112 8.12 -15.34 10.71
N VAL A 113 7.17 -14.56 11.22
CA VAL A 113 7.10 -14.24 12.65
C VAL A 113 5.75 -14.73 13.15
N ALA A 114 5.81 -15.81 13.91
CA ALA A 114 4.71 -16.30 14.71
C ALA A 114 4.20 -15.18 15.62
N VAL A 115 2.90 -14.91 15.56
CA VAL A 115 2.23 -13.98 16.47
C VAL A 115 1.99 -14.75 17.76
N GLU A 116 2.91 -14.63 18.71
CA GLU A 116 2.65 -14.98 20.11
C GLU A 116 1.68 -13.96 20.70
N GLU A 117 0.49 -14.42 21.07
CA GLU A 117 -0.44 -13.73 21.97
C GLU A 117 0.14 -13.68 23.39
N SER A 118 1.24 -12.93 23.55
CA SER A 118 1.64 -12.46 24.87
C SER A 118 0.74 -11.31 25.28
N LEU A 119 0.37 -11.23 26.56
CA LEU A 119 -0.31 -10.08 27.17
C LEU A 119 0.48 -8.80 26.84
N GLY A 120 0.12 -8.17 25.73
CA GLY A 120 0.98 -7.22 25.04
C GLY A 120 1.22 -5.96 25.89
N PRO A 121 2.38 -5.31 25.75
CA PRO A 121 2.58 -3.99 26.31
C PRO A 121 1.46 -3.09 25.81
N ASP A 122 0.85 -2.35 26.75
CA ASP A 122 -0.19 -1.37 26.55
C ASP A 122 -0.20 -0.76 25.12
N PRO A 123 -1.26 -0.95 24.31
CA PRO A 123 -1.26 -0.57 22.90
C PRO A 123 -1.06 0.94 22.69
N PHE A 124 -1.34 1.75 23.70
CA PHE A 124 -1.12 3.19 23.69
C PHE A 124 -0.42 3.63 24.99
N PRO A 125 0.92 3.48 25.09
CA PRO A 125 1.65 3.86 26.28
C PRO A 125 1.64 5.38 26.45
N LEU A 126 1.42 5.85 27.69
CA LEU A 126 1.44 7.29 28.02
C LEU A 126 2.77 7.95 27.62
N LEU A 127 3.87 7.21 27.69
CA LEU A 127 5.17 7.63 27.19
C LEU A 127 5.30 7.21 25.73
N LEU A 128 5.14 8.20 24.85
CA LEU A 128 5.30 8.05 23.41
C LEU A 128 6.78 7.89 23.04
N ASP A 129 7.05 7.04 22.06
CA ASP A 129 8.36 6.99 21.41
C ASP A 129 8.61 8.31 20.66
N ARG A 130 9.86 8.81 20.68
CA ARG A 130 10.24 10.06 19.97
C ARG A 130 10.01 9.97 18.46
N LYS A 131 9.86 8.77 17.90
CA LYS A 131 9.57 8.52 16.49
C LYS A 131 8.09 8.28 16.21
N GLN A 132 7.20 8.47 17.17
CA GLN A 132 5.74 8.38 16.97
C GLN A 132 5.14 9.78 16.90
N CYS A 133 4.07 9.92 16.12
CA CYS A 133 3.37 11.19 15.99
C CYS A 133 2.36 11.37 17.14
N PRO A 134 2.50 12.41 18.00
CA PRO A 134 1.61 12.61 19.15
C PRO A 134 0.15 12.90 18.79
N ARG A 135 -0.11 13.39 17.56
CA ARG A 135 -1.47 13.65 17.08
C ARG A 135 -2.12 12.40 16.50
N CYS A 136 -1.40 11.64 15.67
CA CYS A 136 -1.93 10.44 15.03
C CYS A 136 -2.31 9.34 16.04
N ILE A 137 -1.60 9.23 17.17
CA ILE A 137 -1.93 8.20 18.17
C ILE A 137 -3.33 8.38 18.76
N GLY A 138 -3.78 9.63 18.85
CA GLY A 138 -5.08 10.01 19.37
C GLY A 138 -6.20 10.03 18.33
N ASP A 139 -5.88 9.76 17.07
CA ASP A 139 -6.84 9.79 15.98
C ASP A 139 -7.50 8.42 15.82
N GLU A 140 -8.72 8.30 16.33
CA GLU A 140 -9.51 7.06 16.29
C GLU A 140 -10.00 6.72 14.89
N THR A 141 -9.93 7.67 13.94
CA THR A 141 -10.26 7.41 12.55
C THR A 141 -9.18 6.59 11.84
N LEU A 142 -7.97 6.51 12.41
CA LEU A 142 -6.84 5.74 11.87
C LEU A 142 -6.80 4.33 12.44
N SER A 143 -6.26 3.39 11.67
CA SER A 143 -6.03 2.01 12.14
C SER A 143 -4.99 1.96 13.28
N HIS A 144 -5.04 0.92 14.11
CA HIS A 144 -4.09 0.75 15.23
C HIS A 144 -2.62 0.86 14.78
N GLY A 145 -2.27 0.23 13.65
CA GLY A 145 -0.91 0.28 13.11
C GLY A 145 -0.48 1.67 12.60
N GLU A 146 -1.42 2.50 12.16
CA GLU A 146 -1.14 3.89 11.76
C GLU A 146 -1.01 4.80 12.97
N ARG A 147 -1.84 4.59 14.00
CA ARG A 147 -1.81 5.33 15.26
C ARG A 147 -0.51 5.10 16.02
N THR A 148 -0.01 3.86 16.01
CA THR A 148 1.24 3.45 16.68
C THR A 148 2.47 3.50 15.77
N PHE A 149 2.34 4.02 14.55
CA PHE A 149 3.39 3.99 13.54
C PHE A 149 4.69 4.67 14.02
N LYS A 150 5.79 3.94 13.89
CA LYS A 150 7.14 4.44 14.20
C LYS A 150 7.87 4.83 12.92
N TYR A 151 8.19 6.11 12.82
CA TYR A 151 9.02 6.64 11.74
C TYR A 151 10.46 6.14 11.85
N SER A 152 11.18 6.12 10.73
CA SER A 152 12.59 5.72 10.71
C SER A 152 13.48 6.66 11.53
N ARG A 153 13.21 7.96 11.49
CA ARG A 153 13.97 9.02 12.16
C ARG A 153 13.03 10.09 12.74
N PRO A 154 13.37 10.73 13.87
CA PRO A 154 12.59 11.83 14.44
C PRO A 154 12.34 12.99 13.46
N ALA A 155 13.34 13.37 12.65
CA ALA A 155 13.19 14.42 11.64
C ALA A 155 12.03 14.14 10.66
N VAL A 156 11.88 12.90 10.20
CA VAL A 156 10.80 12.50 9.30
C VAL A 156 9.44 12.53 10.01
N MET A 157 9.41 12.24 11.31
CA MET A 157 8.21 12.37 12.14
C MET A 157 7.82 13.85 12.28
N TYR A 158 8.77 14.75 12.51
CA TYR A 158 8.52 16.19 12.59
C TYR A 158 8.01 16.75 11.26
N ASP A 159 8.63 16.41 10.12
CA ASP A 159 8.14 16.80 8.80
C ASP A 159 6.70 16.33 8.54
N HIS A 160 6.38 15.10 8.96
CA HIS A 160 5.01 14.60 8.90
C HIS A 160 4.08 15.44 9.78
N PHE A 161 4.49 15.73 11.01
CA PHE A 161 3.69 16.49 11.96
C PHE A 161 3.38 17.89 11.44
N ASP A 162 4.38 18.63 10.99
CA ASP A 162 4.20 19.99 10.48
C ASP A 162 3.35 20.00 9.21
N ARG A 163 3.58 19.07 8.29
CA ARG A 163 2.83 18.99 7.03
C ARG A 163 1.37 18.54 7.21
N LYS A 164 1.09 17.64 8.16
CA LYS A 164 -0.24 17.03 8.32
C LYS A 164 -1.08 17.66 9.42
N HIS A 165 -0.44 18.15 10.48
CA HIS A 165 -1.10 18.68 11.67
C HIS A 165 -0.75 20.15 11.93
N GLY A 166 0.34 20.68 11.35
CA GLY A 166 0.78 22.07 11.58
C GLY A 166 -0.27 23.12 11.20
N GLN A 167 -1.03 22.91 10.11
CA GLN A 167 -2.12 23.82 9.72
C GLN A 167 -3.24 23.89 10.76
N GLN A 168 -3.52 22.80 11.48
CA GLN A 168 -4.54 22.75 12.53
C GLN A 168 -4.07 23.43 13.82
N LEU A 169 -2.77 23.69 13.96
CA LEU A 169 -2.16 24.34 15.11
C LEU A 169 -1.88 25.83 14.90
N GLY A 170 -1.95 26.32 13.65
CA GLY A 170 -1.65 27.71 13.27
C GLY A 170 -2.53 28.80 13.88
N GLY A 171 -3.47 28.47 14.76
CA GLY A 171 -4.28 29.42 15.52
C GLY A 171 -4.65 28.96 16.94
N VAL A 172 -4.13 27.81 17.39
CA VAL A 172 -4.51 27.23 18.69
C VAL A 172 -3.46 27.60 19.74
N LYS A 173 -3.86 28.40 20.74
CA LYS A 173 -2.96 28.84 21.82
C LYS A 173 -2.58 27.73 22.81
N GLN A 174 -3.31 26.62 22.83
CA GLN A 174 -3.11 25.52 23.77
C GLN A 174 -3.20 24.16 23.10
N MET A 175 -2.10 23.41 23.14
CA MET A 175 -2.04 22.03 22.65
C MET A 175 -2.88 21.12 23.55
N SER A 176 -4.01 20.62 23.05
CA SER A 176 -4.75 19.56 23.73
C SER A 176 -4.07 18.21 23.54
N CYS A 177 -3.96 17.43 24.62
CA CYS A 177 -3.50 16.05 24.51
C CYS A 177 -4.59 15.19 23.87
N ASN A 178 -4.28 14.54 22.74
CA ASN A 178 -5.25 13.68 22.04
C ASN A 178 -5.08 12.21 22.42
N HIS A 179 -4.13 11.90 23.31
CA HIS A 179 -3.82 10.54 23.69
C HIS A 179 -5.05 9.83 24.28
N PRO A 180 -5.35 8.58 23.87
CA PRO A 180 -6.57 7.88 24.27
C PRO A 180 -6.77 7.83 25.79
N LYS A 181 -5.68 7.66 26.54
CA LYS A 181 -5.68 7.60 28.01
C LYS A 181 -5.79 8.94 28.73
N CYS A 182 -5.64 10.06 28.01
CA CYS A 182 -5.71 11.40 28.60
C CYS A 182 -7.12 11.99 28.55
N ARG A 183 -8.02 11.46 27.70
CA ARG A 183 -9.40 11.96 27.57
C ARG A 183 -10.26 11.74 28.82
N GLY A 184 -9.91 10.77 29.67
CA GLY A 184 -10.59 10.52 30.96
C GLY A 184 -10.03 11.30 32.15
N LYS A 185 -9.03 12.18 31.94
CA LYS A 185 -8.36 12.97 32.99
C LYS A 185 -8.46 14.47 32.72
N ALA A 186 -9.62 14.93 32.25
CA ALA A 186 -9.93 16.36 32.26
C ALA A 186 -10.20 16.78 33.71
N VAL A 187 -9.17 17.31 34.36
CA VAL A 187 -9.28 18.21 35.53
C VAL A 187 -8.70 19.54 35.09
#